data_AF-A0A212UGC2-F1
#
_entry.id   AF-A0A212UGC2-F1
#
_cell.length_a   1.000
_cell.length_b   1.000
_cell.length_c   1.000
_cell.angle_alpha   90.00
_cell.angle_beta   90.00
_cell.angle_gamma   90.00
#
_symmetry.space_group_name_H-M   'P 1'
#
loop_
_entity.id
_entity.type
_entity.pdbx_description
1 polymer ?
#
loop_
_entity_poly.entity_id
_entity_poly.type
_entity_poly.pdbx_seq_one_letter_code
_entity_poly.pdbx_strand_id
1 'polypeptide(L)'
;MRTNYFFLSITLLGVLMGCNRSSDVPPVGSGHAEWIRQDFENLRGWISPDKAASLTTERAHSGKFSIKTGPDIEYSLGYGIKMGQLSATKPRKIHVEAWAWVPNAKNTTALIVQIGNATKTIMWEGISLSNKVGAYGKWQKIETDLMLSPEITSEDGLSVYLWRHNETEPVYLDDLVIIEAE
;
A
#
# COMPACT_ATOMS: atom_id res chain seq x y z
N MET A 1 -10.46 -26.34 -76.13
CA MET A 1 -10.70 -24.94 -76.48
C MET A 1 -10.42 -24.09 -75.25
N ARG A 2 -9.51 -23.12 -75.40
CA ARG A 2 -8.92 -22.31 -74.31
C ARG A 2 -9.96 -21.36 -73.71
N THR A 3 -10.03 -21.29 -72.38
CA THR A 3 -10.67 -20.15 -71.70
C THR A 3 -9.66 -19.55 -70.73
N ASN A 4 -9.51 -18.25 -70.90
CA ASN A 4 -8.47 -17.39 -70.35
C ASN A 4 -9.03 -16.58 -69.17
N TYR A 5 -8.16 -16.37 -68.17
CA TYR A 5 -8.05 -15.26 -67.20
C TYR A 5 -9.28 -14.73 -66.47
N PHE A 6 -9.20 -14.72 -65.13
CA PHE A 6 -9.27 -13.46 -64.38
C PHE A 6 -8.56 -13.61 -63.03
N PHE A 7 -7.36 -13.03 -62.92
CA PHE A 7 -6.72 -12.71 -61.64
C PHE A 7 -7.36 -11.41 -61.14
N LEU A 8 -7.90 -11.40 -59.93
CA LEU A 8 -8.13 -10.17 -59.19
C LEU A 8 -7.71 -10.39 -57.73
N SER A 9 -6.50 -9.92 -57.43
CA SER A 9 -5.99 -9.73 -56.07
C SER A 9 -6.72 -8.55 -55.45
N ILE A 10 -7.37 -8.76 -54.30
CA ILE A 10 -7.74 -7.67 -53.39
C ILE A 10 -7.16 -8.00 -52.02
N THR A 11 -6.10 -7.26 -51.70
CA THR A 11 -5.47 -7.11 -50.39
C THR A 11 -6.47 -6.45 -49.43
N LEU A 12 -6.77 -7.05 -48.28
CA LEU A 12 -7.49 -6.36 -47.20
C LEU A 12 -6.74 -6.48 -45.86
N LEU A 13 -6.09 -5.36 -45.56
CA LEU A 13 -5.76 -4.75 -44.27
C LEU A 13 -6.14 -5.50 -42.99
N GLY A 14 -5.14 -5.67 -42.13
CA GLY A 14 -5.27 -6.23 -40.80
C GLY A 14 -5.99 -5.35 -39.80
N VAL A 15 -6.50 -6.01 -38.75
CA VAL A 15 -6.88 -5.38 -37.49
C VAL A 15 -6.14 -6.14 -36.39
N LEU A 16 -5.09 -5.50 -35.87
CA LEU A 16 -4.47 -5.89 -34.61
C LEU A 16 -5.48 -5.60 -33.51
N MET A 17 -6.13 -6.63 -32.97
CA MET A 17 -6.80 -6.53 -31.67
C MET A 17 -5.73 -6.54 -30.58
N GLY A 18 -5.12 -5.38 -30.32
CA GLY A 18 -4.41 -5.13 -29.09
C GLY A 18 -5.42 -4.98 -27.96
N CYS A 19 -5.52 -5.99 -27.10
CA CYS A 19 -6.18 -5.84 -25.80
C CYS A 19 -5.31 -4.94 -24.92
N ASN A 20 -5.45 -3.62 -25.09
CA ASN A 20 -5.02 -2.67 -24.09
C ASN A 20 -6.00 -2.79 -22.91
N ARG A 21 -5.72 -3.69 -21.95
CA ARG A 21 -6.33 -3.58 -20.62
C ARG A 21 -5.73 -2.33 -20.00
N SER A 22 -6.38 -1.20 -20.25
CA SER A 22 -6.28 -0.04 -19.37
C SER A 22 -6.67 -0.56 -17.99
N SER A 23 -5.72 -0.62 -17.07
CA SER A 23 -6.03 -0.69 -15.66
C SER A 23 -6.84 0.57 -15.37
N ASP A 24 -8.16 0.42 -15.27
CA ASP A 24 -9.05 1.49 -14.84
C ASP A 24 -8.66 1.84 -13.40
N VAL A 25 -7.72 2.77 -13.26
CA VAL A 25 -7.55 3.54 -12.04
C VAL A 25 -8.85 4.35 -11.93
N PRO A 26 -9.68 4.10 -10.92
CA PRO A 26 -10.94 4.83 -10.77
C PRO A 26 -10.63 6.33 -10.73
N PRO A 27 -11.48 7.17 -11.35
CA PRO A 27 -11.27 8.60 -11.35
C PRO A 27 -11.29 9.10 -9.91
N VAL A 28 -10.21 9.77 -9.50
CA VAL A 28 -10.11 10.49 -8.22
C VAL A 28 -11.17 11.59 -8.23
N GLY A 29 -12.32 11.28 -7.64
CA GLY A 29 -13.45 12.17 -7.44
C GLY A 29 -13.48 12.70 -6.01
N SER A 30 -13.46 14.03 -5.91
CA SER A 30 -13.69 14.88 -4.72
C SER A 30 -12.59 14.95 -3.63
N GLY A 31 -11.78 16.01 -3.72
CA GLY A 31 -11.44 16.85 -2.56
C GLY A 31 -10.17 16.54 -1.77
N HIS A 32 -9.66 15.32 -1.79
CA HIS A 32 -8.59 14.91 -0.86
C HIS A 32 -7.34 14.40 -1.60
N ALA A 33 -6.16 14.88 -1.18
CA ALA A 33 -4.89 14.45 -1.76
C ALA A 33 -4.52 13.05 -1.24
N GLU A 34 -4.44 12.07 -2.14
CA GLU A 34 -3.84 10.78 -1.85
C GLU A 34 -2.32 10.98 -1.68
N TRP A 35 -1.81 10.71 -0.48
CA TRP A 35 -0.40 10.87 -0.16
C TRP A 35 0.40 9.63 -0.55
N ILE A 36 -0.14 8.45 -0.24
CA ILE A 36 0.55 7.17 -0.41
C ILE A 36 -0.47 6.16 -0.92
N ARG A 37 -0.10 5.40 -1.95
CA ARG A 37 -0.78 4.19 -2.39
C ARG A 37 0.26 3.14 -2.72
N GLN A 38 0.17 1.99 -2.07
CA GLN A 38 1.21 0.96 -2.12
C GLN A 38 0.59 -0.44 -2.11
N ASP A 39 0.75 -1.11 -3.25
CA ASP A 39 0.38 -2.51 -3.53
C ASP A 39 1.59 -3.47 -3.43
N PHE A 40 2.76 -2.93 -3.05
CA PHE A 40 4.04 -3.64 -2.93
C PHE A 40 4.58 -4.30 -4.21
N GLU A 41 3.94 -4.08 -5.36
CA GLU A 41 4.46 -4.52 -6.66
C GLU A 41 5.60 -3.62 -7.16
N ASN A 42 5.62 -2.36 -6.70
CA ASN A 42 6.66 -1.39 -7.01
C ASN A 42 7.20 -0.71 -5.74
N LEU A 43 8.37 -1.15 -5.28
CA LEU A 43 9.00 -0.71 -4.03
C LEU A 43 9.60 0.71 -4.08
N ARG A 44 9.15 1.58 -4.99
CA ARG A 44 9.62 2.97 -5.05
C ARG A 44 9.32 3.68 -3.71
N GLY A 45 10.39 4.08 -3.02
CA GLY A 45 10.32 4.70 -1.69
C GLY A 45 10.23 3.71 -0.52
N TRP A 46 10.20 2.41 -0.78
CA TRP A 46 10.20 1.32 0.22
C TRP A 46 11.51 0.54 0.13
N ILE A 47 12.64 1.19 0.42
CA ILE A 47 13.95 0.56 0.29
C ILE A 47 14.67 0.58 1.65
N SER A 48 14.67 -0.57 2.30
CA SER A 48 15.54 -0.89 3.42
C SER A 48 16.16 -2.26 3.14
N PRO A 49 17.42 -2.34 2.67
CA PRO A 49 18.06 -3.61 2.31
C PRO A 49 18.05 -4.63 3.46
N ASP A 50 18.08 -4.15 4.69
CA ASP A 50 18.00 -4.91 5.94
C ASP A 50 16.58 -5.43 6.27
N LYS A 51 15.54 -4.91 5.61
CA LYS A 51 14.13 -5.31 5.82
C LYS A 51 13.51 -6.04 4.63
N ALA A 52 14.31 -6.41 3.62
CA ALA A 52 13.84 -7.15 2.45
C ALA A 52 13.11 -8.47 2.82
N ALA A 53 13.47 -9.09 3.96
CA ALA A 53 12.84 -10.32 4.45
C ALA A 53 11.34 -10.19 4.75
N SER A 54 10.84 -8.96 4.95
CA SER A 54 9.43 -8.69 5.19
C SER A 54 8.58 -8.63 3.91
N LEU A 55 9.20 -8.39 2.74
CA LEU A 55 8.49 -8.47 1.46
C LEU A 55 8.35 -9.94 1.07
N THR A 56 7.14 -10.37 0.74
CA THR A 56 6.84 -11.79 0.56
C THR A 56 5.85 -12.04 -0.58
N THR A 57 5.88 -13.25 -1.11
CA THR A 57 4.90 -13.80 -2.05
C THR A 57 4.06 -14.93 -1.44
N GLU A 58 4.20 -15.19 -0.14
CA GLU A 58 3.46 -16.25 0.56
C GLU A 58 1.95 -16.01 0.55
N ARG A 59 1.55 -14.75 0.75
CA ARG A 59 0.18 -14.28 0.71
C ARG A 59 0.20 -12.85 0.20
N ALA A 60 -0.73 -12.54 -0.71
CA ALA A 60 -1.02 -11.18 -1.12
C ALA A 60 -2.54 -11.04 -1.23
N HIS A 61 -3.05 -9.85 -0.96
CA HIS A 61 -4.46 -9.52 -1.18
C HIS A 61 -4.68 -9.23 -2.66
N SER A 62 -3.81 -8.41 -3.24
CA SER A 62 -3.75 -8.12 -4.67
C SER A 62 -2.36 -8.49 -5.21
N GLY A 63 -2.21 -8.55 -6.53
CA GLY A 63 -0.89 -8.81 -7.13
C GLY A 63 -0.22 -10.12 -6.68
N LYS A 64 1.08 -10.02 -6.40
CA LYS A 64 1.98 -11.10 -6.00
C LYS A 64 2.68 -10.83 -4.67
N PHE A 65 2.85 -9.57 -4.30
CA PHE A 65 3.63 -9.16 -3.16
C PHE A 65 2.77 -8.59 -2.05
N SER A 66 3.21 -8.81 -0.81
CA SER A 66 2.72 -8.07 0.35
C SER A 66 3.90 -7.89 1.32
N ILE A 67 3.67 -7.12 2.39
CA ILE A 67 4.59 -7.11 3.52
C ILE A 67 4.08 -8.03 4.64
N LYS A 68 5.01 -8.52 5.47
CA LYS A 68 4.71 -9.32 6.65
C LYS A 68 5.58 -8.98 7.85
N THR A 69 5.06 -9.30 9.02
CA THR A 69 5.84 -9.55 10.24
C THR A 69 5.71 -11.02 10.64
N GLY A 70 6.56 -11.47 11.57
CA GLY A 70 6.52 -12.84 12.08
C GLY A 70 7.62 -13.11 13.09
N PRO A 71 7.80 -14.37 13.54
CA PRO A 71 8.81 -14.77 14.53
C PRO A 71 10.19 -14.14 14.35
N ASP A 72 10.66 -14.06 13.11
CA ASP A 72 11.99 -13.58 12.74
C ASP A 72 11.99 -12.15 12.17
N ILE A 73 10.82 -11.51 12.09
CA ILE A 73 10.61 -10.21 11.44
C ILE A 73 9.79 -9.34 12.40
N GLU A 74 10.48 -8.61 13.27
CA GLU A 74 9.85 -7.69 14.23
C GLU A 74 9.26 -6.45 13.56
N TYR A 75 9.97 -5.90 12.58
CA TYR A 75 9.56 -4.72 11.82
C TYR A 75 9.52 -5.07 10.34
N SER A 76 8.44 -4.69 9.66
CA SER A 76 8.39 -4.80 8.20
C SER A 76 9.25 -3.73 7.52
N LEU A 77 9.29 -3.82 6.20
CA LEU A 77 9.65 -2.72 5.31
C LEU A 77 8.76 -1.54 5.65
N GLY A 78 9.39 -0.38 5.79
CA GLY A 78 8.71 0.87 6.08
C GLY A 78 8.81 1.83 4.90
N TYR A 79 7.83 2.70 4.80
CA TYR A 79 7.89 3.88 3.94
C TYR A 79 8.38 5.08 4.73
N GLY A 80 9.13 5.98 4.09
CA GLY A 80 9.58 7.23 4.69
C GLY A 80 9.53 8.38 3.69
N ILE A 81 8.83 9.46 4.01
CA ILE A 81 8.76 10.67 3.18
C ILE A 81 8.64 11.92 4.05
N LYS A 82 9.15 13.06 3.59
CA LYS A 82 8.97 14.33 4.31
C LYS A 82 7.54 14.85 4.14
N MET A 83 6.97 15.43 5.20
CA MET A 83 5.64 16.03 5.18
C MET A 83 5.50 17.12 4.11
N GLY A 84 6.52 17.95 3.91
CA GLY A 84 6.52 18.99 2.86
C GLY A 84 6.52 18.45 1.42
N GLN A 85 6.79 17.16 1.23
CA GLN A 85 6.64 16.48 -0.07
C GLN A 85 5.23 15.93 -0.28
N LEU A 86 4.47 15.74 0.79
CA LEU A 86 3.12 15.18 0.77
C LEU A 86 2.04 16.24 0.64
N SER A 87 2.19 17.35 1.35
CA SER A 87 1.20 18.43 1.35
C SER A 87 1.89 19.80 1.38
N ALA A 88 1.36 20.74 0.59
CA ALA A 88 1.78 22.14 0.61
C ALA A 88 1.23 22.90 1.82
N THR A 89 0.17 22.37 2.42
CA THR A 89 -0.47 22.90 3.62
C THR A 89 -0.20 22.01 4.82
N LYS A 90 -0.59 22.48 6.01
CA LYS A 90 -0.49 21.66 7.22
C LYS A 90 -1.79 20.87 7.44
N PRO A 91 -1.80 19.57 7.13
CA PRO A 91 -2.96 18.71 7.32
C PRO A 91 -3.28 18.53 8.81
N ARG A 92 -4.56 18.40 9.15
CA ARG A 92 -5.03 18.16 10.53
C ARG A 92 -5.38 16.71 10.80
N LYS A 93 -5.73 15.96 9.76
CA LYS A 93 -6.18 14.58 9.86
C LYS A 93 -5.71 13.81 8.64
N ILE A 94 -5.50 12.52 8.83
CA ILE A 94 -5.29 11.58 7.72
C ILE A 94 -6.22 10.41 7.87
N HIS A 95 -6.61 9.85 6.73
CA HIS A 95 -7.30 8.58 6.64
C HIS A 95 -6.30 7.51 6.21
N VAL A 96 -6.25 6.41 6.95
CA VAL A 96 -5.37 5.26 6.68
C VAL A 96 -6.24 4.04 6.41
N GLU A 97 -6.01 3.41 5.26
CA GLU A 97 -6.67 2.18 4.84
C GLU A 97 -5.63 1.14 4.40
N ALA A 98 -5.91 -0.13 4.68
CA ALA A 98 -5.11 -1.25 4.19
C ALA A 98 -5.92 -2.53 4.21
N TRP A 99 -5.43 -3.56 3.54
CA TRP A 99 -5.90 -4.93 3.71
C TRP A 99 -4.96 -5.68 4.65
N ALA A 100 -5.52 -6.31 5.68
CA ALA A 100 -4.77 -7.08 6.66
C ALA A 100 -5.23 -8.53 6.68
N TRP A 101 -4.28 -9.46 6.78
CA TRP A 101 -4.53 -10.87 7.07
C TRP A 101 -3.94 -11.18 8.44
N VAL A 102 -4.82 -11.46 9.41
CA VAL A 102 -4.43 -11.75 10.79
C VAL A 102 -4.82 -13.20 11.13
N PRO A 103 -3.90 -14.03 11.63
CA PRO A 103 -4.14 -15.47 11.81
C PRO A 103 -5.09 -15.77 12.96
N ASN A 104 -5.06 -14.99 14.04
CA ASN A 104 -5.83 -15.25 15.25
C ASN A 104 -5.97 -13.99 16.14
N ALA A 105 -6.84 -14.06 17.14
CA ALA A 105 -7.13 -12.96 18.07
C ALA A 105 -6.01 -12.60 19.05
N LYS A 106 -5.07 -13.52 19.30
CA LYS A 106 -3.95 -13.30 20.22
C LYS A 106 -2.83 -12.49 19.57
N ASN A 107 -2.93 -12.20 18.29
CA ASN A 107 -1.95 -11.40 17.61
C ASN A 107 -2.00 -9.93 18.09
N THR A 108 -0.85 -9.32 18.31
CA THR A 108 -0.64 -7.99 18.88
C THR A 108 0.01 -7.03 17.87
N THR A 109 0.00 -7.37 16.58
CA THR A 109 0.73 -6.65 15.54
C THR A 109 -0.01 -5.37 15.28
N ALA A 110 0.75 -4.29 15.17
CA ALA A 110 0.23 -2.97 14.88
C ALA A 110 0.79 -2.44 13.57
N LEU A 111 -0.06 -1.76 12.80
CA LEU A 111 0.39 -0.83 11.79
C LEU A 111 0.78 0.47 12.48
N ILE A 112 2.05 0.83 12.40
CA ILE A 112 2.59 2.03 13.01
C ILE A 112 2.57 3.16 11.99
N VAL A 113 2.05 4.31 12.42
CA VAL A 113 2.16 5.59 11.74
C VAL A 113 2.92 6.54 12.64
N GLN A 114 4.13 6.90 12.24
CA GLN A 114 5.04 7.74 13.02
C GLN A 114 5.35 9.02 12.25
N ILE A 115 5.39 10.16 12.95
CA ILE A 115 5.85 11.43 12.39
C ILE A 115 6.91 12.03 13.32
N GLY A 116 8.02 12.45 12.75
CA GLY A 116 9.10 13.12 13.48
C GLY A 116 10.37 13.20 12.65
N ASN A 117 11.47 13.43 13.32
CA ASN A 117 12.78 13.53 12.69
C ASN A 117 13.83 12.75 13.52
N ALA A 118 15.10 12.89 13.14
CA ALA A 118 16.18 12.14 13.79
C ALA A 118 16.35 12.44 15.30
N THR A 119 15.84 13.57 15.80
CA THR A 119 16.02 13.99 17.19
C THR A 119 14.74 13.95 18.02
N LYS A 120 13.56 13.95 17.38
CA LYS A 120 12.27 13.98 18.07
C LYS A 120 11.20 13.20 17.31
N THR A 121 10.52 12.30 18.03
CA THR A 121 9.22 11.75 17.60
C THR A 121 8.11 12.70 18.06
N ILE A 122 7.30 13.16 17.11
CA ILE A 122 6.17 14.08 17.36
C ILE A 122 4.87 13.31 17.53
N MET A 123 4.69 12.25 16.74
CA MET A 123 3.51 11.39 16.75
C MET A 123 3.96 9.94 16.53
N TRP A 124 3.37 9.01 17.28
CA TRP A 124 3.57 7.57 17.11
C TRP A 124 2.24 6.89 17.43
N GLU A 125 1.53 6.47 16.40
CA GLU A 125 0.22 5.85 16.51
C GLU A 125 0.31 4.38 16.10
N GLY A 126 -0.14 3.49 16.98
CA GLY A 126 -0.18 2.06 16.74
C GLY A 126 -1.61 1.57 16.50
N ILE A 127 -1.92 1.21 15.25
CA ILE A 127 -3.21 0.64 14.88
C ILE A 127 -3.14 -0.88 15.08
N SER A 128 -3.65 -1.36 16.22
CA SER A 128 -3.73 -2.79 16.51
C SER A 128 -4.62 -3.51 15.48
N LEU A 129 -4.02 -4.41 14.70
CA LEU A 129 -4.71 -5.08 13.60
C LEU A 129 -5.78 -6.05 14.10
N SER A 130 -5.51 -6.77 15.19
CA SER A 130 -6.45 -7.71 15.80
C SER A 130 -7.73 -7.05 16.32
N ASN A 131 -7.68 -5.76 16.66
CA ASN A 131 -8.85 -4.96 17.05
C ASN A 131 -9.64 -4.39 15.85
N LYS A 132 -9.04 -4.38 14.66
CA LYS A 132 -9.65 -3.84 13.42
C LYS A 132 -10.24 -4.92 12.53
N VAL A 133 -9.74 -6.15 12.62
CA VAL A 133 -10.32 -7.29 11.91
C VAL A 133 -11.50 -7.89 12.69
N GLY A 134 -12.60 -8.17 12.00
CA GLY A 134 -13.77 -8.87 12.56
C GLY A 134 -13.72 -10.39 12.39
N ALA A 135 -12.78 -10.92 11.60
CA ALA A 135 -12.59 -12.36 11.43
C ALA A 135 -11.15 -12.69 11.00
N TYR A 136 -10.62 -13.77 11.58
CA TYR A 136 -9.24 -14.21 11.38
C TYR A 136 -9.09 -15.18 10.21
N GLY A 137 -7.87 -15.31 9.69
CA GLY A 137 -7.54 -16.27 8.64
C GLY A 137 -7.98 -15.86 7.23
N LYS A 138 -8.41 -14.61 7.03
CA LYS A 138 -8.77 -14.04 5.72
C LYS A 138 -8.39 -12.57 5.65
N TRP A 139 -8.27 -12.06 4.42
CA TRP A 139 -8.03 -10.65 4.17
C TRP A 139 -9.25 -9.83 4.59
N GLN A 140 -9.01 -8.76 5.34
CA GLN A 140 -10.02 -7.79 5.71
C GLN A 140 -9.48 -6.37 5.57
N LYS A 141 -10.32 -5.49 5.02
CA LYS A 141 -10.02 -4.07 4.97
C LYS A 141 -10.08 -3.47 6.38
N ILE A 142 -9.07 -2.68 6.72
CA ILE A 142 -9.00 -1.88 7.93
C ILE A 142 -8.98 -0.40 7.54
N GLU A 143 -9.60 0.43 8.38
CA GLU A 143 -9.72 1.87 8.16
C GLU A 143 -9.58 2.60 9.50
N THR A 144 -8.86 3.72 9.53
CA THR A 144 -8.69 4.57 10.73
C THR A 144 -8.36 6.00 10.35
N ASP A 145 -9.03 6.96 11.01
CA ASP A 145 -8.65 8.36 10.98
C ASP A 145 -7.65 8.67 12.10
N LEU A 146 -6.58 9.38 11.79
CA LEU A 146 -5.57 9.83 12.74
C LEU A 146 -5.52 11.36 12.76
N MET A 147 -5.60 11.93 13.96
CA MET A 147 -5.42 13.37 14.15
C MET A 147 -3.93 13.69 14.17
N LEU A 148 -3.54 14.64 13.32
CA LEU A 148 -2.15 15.08 13.23
C LEU A 148 -1.84 16.17 14.26
N SER A 149 -0.67 16.05 14.90
CA SER A 149 -0.22 17.02 15.89
C SER A 149 0.01 18.41 15.25
N PRO A 150 -0.42 19.50 15.92
CA PRO A 150 -0.13 20.86 15.48
C PRO A 150 1.34 21.23 15.64
N GLU A 151 2.22 20.33 16.10
CA GLU A 151 3.68 20.55 16.14
C GLU A 151 4.38 20.12 14.84
N ILE A 152 3.72 19.33 13.98
CA ILE A 152 4.32 18.79 12.75
C ILE A 152 4.71 19.92 11.78
N THR A 153 5.90 19.83 11.21
CA THR A 153 6.46 20.78 10.24
C THR A 153 6.68 20.09 8.90
N SER A 154 6.98 20.86 7.85
CA SER A 154 7.31 20.34 6.52
C SER A 154 8.60 19.49 6.50
N GLU A 155 9.49 19.68 7.48
CA GLU A 155 10.76 18.96 7.58
C GLU A 155 10.66 17.61 8.29
N ASP A 156 9.56 17.36 9.00
CA ASP A 156 9.34 16.07 9.66
C ASP A 156 9.04 14.98 8.63
N GLY A 157 9.49 13.77 8.92
CA GLY A 157 9.25 12.58 8.13
C GLY A 157 8.02 11.81 8.64
N LEU A 158 7.13 11.42 7.72
CA LEU A 158 6.13 10.39 7.93
C LEU A 158 6.78 9.02 7.69
N SER A 159 6.59 8.09 8.63
CA SER A 159 6.98 6.70 8.51
C SER A 159 5.83 5.75 8.79
N VAL A 160 5.71 4.70 7.98
CA VAL A 160 4.64 3.70 8.11
C VAL A 160 5.21 2.30 7.95
N TYR A 161 4.94 1.42 8.92
CA TYR A 161 5.47 0.05 8.96
C TYR A 161 4.64 -0.85 9.89
N LEU A 162 4.70 -2.16 9.70
CA LEU A 162 4.20 -3.11 10.68
C LEU A 162 5.21 -3.32 11.80
N TRP A 163 4.72 -3.38 13.03
CA TRP A 163 5.48 -3.76 14.22
C TRP A 163 4.81 -4.93 14.94
N ARG A 164 5.60 -5.97 15.20
CA ARG A 164 5.21 -7.17 15.95
C ARG A 164 5.58 -7.02 17.42
N HIS A 165 4.69 -7.41 18.33
CA HIS A 165 4.89 -7.43 19.77
C HIS A 165 4.82 -8.86 20.35
N ASN A 166 5.78 -9.72 19.96
CA ASN A 166 6.03 -11.11 20.42
C ASN A 166 5.24 -12.27 19.77
N GLU A 167 4.71 -12.12 18.55
CA GLU A 167 3.83 -13.13 17.96
C GLU A 167 4.55 -14.25 17.23
N THR A 168 3.98 -15.45 17.32
CA THR A 168 4.55 -16.67 16.74
C THR A 168 4.05 -16.96 15.33
N GLU A 169 3.00 -16.26 14.88
CA GLU A 169 2.40 -16.46 13.56
C GLU A 169 2.51 -15.18 12.72
N PRO A 170 2.73 -15.32 11.40
CA PRO A 170 2.90 -14.16 10.54
C PRO A 170 1.60 -13.40 10.31
N VAL A 171 1.73 -12.08 10.22
CA VAL A 171 0.66 -11.15 9.83
C VAL A 171 1.07 -10.48 8.54
N TYR A 172 0.12 -10.31 7.64
CA TYR A 172 0.35 -9.73 6.32
C TYR A 172 -0.46 -8.46 6.15
N LEU A 173 0.11 -7.48 5.47
CA LEU A 173 -0.54 -6.23 5.10
C LEU A 173 -0.30 -5.98 3.62
N ASP A 174 -1.32 -5.48 2.94
CA ASP A 174 -1.32 -5.21 1.51
C ASP A 174 -2.23 -4.01 1.19
N ASP A 175 -2.09 -3.44 -0.02
CA ASP A 175 -2.93 -2.35 -0.56
C ASP A 175 -3.08 -1.16 0.42
N LEU A 176 -1.97 -0.65 0.94
CA LEU A 176 -1.94 0.50 1.86
C LEU A 176 -2.25 1.79 1.11
N VAL A 177 -3.20 2.57 1.65
CA VAL A 177 -3.54 3.91 1.17
C VAL A 177 -3.57 4.89 2.34
N ILE A 178 -2.99 6.08 2.13
CA ILE A 178 -3.03 7.20 3.07
C ILE A 178 -3.49 8.44 2.34
N ILE A 179 -4.50 9.10 2.89
CA ILE A 179 -5.18 10.23 2.27
C ILE A 179 -5.21 11.39 3.28
N GLU A 180 -4.98 12.61 2.81
CA GLU A 180 -5.26 13.82 3.58
C GLU A 180 -6.76 13.93 3.86
N ALA A 181 -7.14 14.08 5.13
CA ALA A 181 -8.54 14.25 5.51
C ALA A 181 -8.76 15.62 6.19
N GLU A 182 -9.97 16.18 6.02
CA GLU A 182 -10.37 17.45 6.65
C GLU A 182 -10.77 17.32 8.13
#